data_AF-A0A1Y1ILC9-F1
#
_entry.id   AF-A0A1Y1ILC9-F1
#
_cell.length_a   1.000
_cell.length_b   1.000
_cell.length_c   1.000
_cell.angle_alpha   90.00
_cell.angle_beta   90.00
_cell.angle_gamma   90.00
#
_symmetry.space_group_name_H-M   'P 1'
#
loop_
_entity.id
_entity.type
_entity.pdbx_description
1 polymer ?
#
loop_
_entity_poly.entity_id
_entity_poly.type
_entity_poly.pdbx_seq_one_letter_code
_entity_poly.pdbx_strand_id
1 'polypeptide(L)'
;MASAEAMEVDEQSTDNAEEKSLPPISFGILQLIKVAQKQHGLRHKDYQRYRQYCMRRLRRLYKSLKFLHGRGTHKTYPKGKEVTAAMVTEVR
;
A
#
# COMPACT_ATOMS: atom_id res chain seq x y z
N MET A 1 -11.58 -12.99 -59.47
CA MET A 1 -11.56 -11.51 -59.51
C MET A 1 -11.92 -11.03 -58.12
N ALA A 2 -10.91 -10.50 -57.44
CA ALA A 2 -10.96 -10.06 -56.06
C ALA A 2 -11.62 -8.67 -55.95
N SER A 3 -12.38 -8.43 -54.87
CA SER A 3 -12.42 -7.13 -54.20
C SER A 3 -13.19 -7.25 -52.89
N ALA A 4 -12.48 -7.31 -51.78
CA ALA A 4 -13.00 -7.04 -50.45
C ALA A 4 -11.81 -6.72 -49.55
N GLU A 5 -11.33 -5.48 -49.56
CA GLU A 5 -10.41 -4.97 -48.54
C GLU A 5 -10.49 -3.44 -48.50
N ALA A 6 -11.26 -2.93 -47.54
CA ALA A 6 -11.20 -1.55 -47.08
C ALA A 6 -11.74 -1.51 -45.65
N MET A 7 -10.85 -1.75 -44.69
CA MET A 7 -11.06 -1.40 -43.28
C MET A 7 -9.72 -0.96 -42.70
N GLU A 8 -9.32 0.28 -43.00
CA GLU A 8 -8.30 0.98 -42.23
C GLU A 8 -8.89 1.31 -40.86
N VAL A 9 -8.46 0.58 -39.83
CA VAL A 9 -8.64 1.00 -38.44
C VAL A 9 -7.37 1.73 -38.04
N ASP A 10 -7.52 3.04 -37.89
CA ASP A 10 -6.51 3.96 -37.39
C ASP A 10 -6.39 3.75 -35.87
N GLU A 11 -5.51 2.83 -35.42
CA GLU A 11 -5.14 2.71 -34.01
C GLU A 11 -4.03 3.72 -33.70
N GLN A 12 -4.48 4.93 -33.41
CA GLN A 12 -3.66 6.03 -32.93
C GLN A 12 -3.04 5.69 -31.57
N SER A 13 -1.71 5.76 -31.58
CA SER A 13 -0.90 6.44 -30.57
C SER A 13 -0.77 5.75 -29.22
N THR A 14 0.41 5.15 -29.10
CA THR A 14 1.17 4.91 -27.89
C THR A 14 1.09 6.05 -26.86
N ASP A 15 0.22 5.93 -25.87
CA ASP A 15 0.34 6.68 -24.62
C ASP A 15 1.43 6.03 -23.75
N ASN A 16 2.69 6.34 -24.07
CA ASN A 16 3.81 6.19 -23.15
C ASN A 16 3.61 7.18 -21.99
N ALA A 17 2.81 6.79 -21.00
CA ALA A 17 2.78 7.47 -19.71
C ALA A 17 4.12 7.22 -19.03
N GLU A 18 4.98 8.23 -19.03
CA GLU A 18 6.29 8.25 -18.38
C GLU A 18 6.18 7.75 -16.92
N GLU A 19 6.53 6.48 -16.71
CA GLU A 19 6.79 5.93 -15.39
C GLU A 19 8.02 6.63 -14.82
N LYS A 20 7.81 7.72 -14.07
CA LYS A 20 8.83 8.28 -13.20
C LYS A 20 9.20 7.21 -12.17
N SER A 21 10.27 6.47 -12.47
CA SER A 21 10.82 5.44 -11.59
C SER A 21 11.27 6.09 -10.28
N LEU A 22 10.47 5.92 -9.23
CA LEU A 22 10.85 6.34 -7.88
C LEU A 22 12.09 5.53 -7.46
N PRO A 23 13.06 6.14 -6.76
CA PRO A 23 14.25 5.43 -6.31
C PRO A 23 13.86 4.24 -5.42
N PRO A 24 14.55 3.10 -5.55
CA PRO A 24 14.21 1.89 -4.80
C PRO A 24 14.36 2.13 -3.30
N ILE A 25 13.29 1.88 -2.56
CA ILE A 25 13.28 1.98 -1.11
C ILE A 25 13.76 0.66 -0.52
N SER A 26 14.86 0.70 0.24
CA SER A 26 15.36 -0.46 0.99
C SER A 26 14.68 -0.54 2.36
N PHE A 27 14.00 -1.66 2.64
CA PHE A 27 13.34 -1.90 3.92
C PHE A 27 13.70 -3.27 4.50
N GLY A 28 14.38 -3.27 5.65
CA GLY A 28 14.80 -4.48 6.35
C GLY A 28 13.67 -5.19 7.10
N ILE A 29 12.71 -5.77 6.35
CA ILE A 29 11.50 -6.42 6.89
C ILE A 29 11.85 -7.46 7.96
N LEU A 30 12.79 -8.35 7.66
CA LEU A 30 13.14 -9.45 8.56
C LEU A 30 13.70 -8.95 9.89
N GLN A 31 14.64 -8.01 9.85
CA GLN A 31 15.25 -7.44 11.04
C GLN A 31 14.20 -6.74 11.90
N LEU A 32 13.34 -5.93 11.27
CA LEU A 32 12.26 -5.22 11.97
C LEU A 32 11.31 -6.19 12.68
N ILE A 33 10.87 -7.23 11.99
CA ILE A 33 9.95 -8.23 12.55
C ILE A 33 10.61 -8.94 13.72
N LYS A 34 11.86 -9.43 13.58
CA LYS A 34 12.54 -10.18 14.64
C LYS A 34 12.78 -9.33 15.89
N VAL A 35 13.13 -8.05 15.74
CA VAL A 35 13.29 -7.13 16.87
C VAL A 35 11.95 -6.89 17.56
N ALA A 36 10.89 -6.57 16.81
CA ALA A 36 9.56 -6.32 17.36
C ALA A 36 8.98 -7.54 18.08
N GLN A 37 9.15 -8.74 17.51
CA GLN A 37 8.70 -9.99 18.11
C GLN A 37 9.36 -10.27 19.46
N LYS A 38 10.70 -10.12 19.54
CA LYS A 38 11.44 -10.32 20.80
C LYS A 38 11.05 -9.30 21.87
N GLN A 39 10.81 -8.05 21.48
CA GLN A 39 10.48 -6.96 22.39
C GLN A 39 9.03 -6.99 22.91
N HIS A 40 8.08 -7.43 22.08
CA HIS A 40 6.64 -7.29 22.37
C HIS A 40 5.92 -8.60 22.72
N GLY A 41 6.64 -9.55 23.34
CA GLY A 41 6.02 -10.71 24.01
C GLY A 41 6.24 -12.05 23.32
N LEU A 42 6.66 -12.08 22.05
CA LEU A 42 6.88 -13.35 21.36
C LEU A 42 8.06 -14.14 21.92
N ARG A 43 8.98 -13.50 22.65
CA ARG A 43 10.01 -14.18 23.46
C ARG A 43 9.40 -15.14 24.49
N HIS A 44 8.21 -14.82 25.00
CA HIS A 44 7.50 -15.59 26.00
C HIS A 44 6.24 -16.26 25.42
N LYS A 45 6.12 -16.36 24.09
CA LYS A 45 4.94 -16.90 23.38
C LYS A 45 3.63 -16.14 23.68
N ASP A 46 3.72 -14.86 24.07
CA ASP A 46 2.55 -14.01 24.28
C ASP A 46 2.10 -13.36 22.95
N TYR A 47 1.27 -14.10 22.21
CA TYR A 47 0.75 -13.68 20.91
C TYR A 47 -0.26 -12.53 21.02
N GLN A 48 -1.02 -12.47 22.12
CA GLN A 48 -2.03 -11.43 22.34
C GLN A 48 -1.36 -10.06 22.50
N ARG A 49 -0.28 -10.01 23.28
CA ARG A 49 0.52 -8.77 23.44
C ARG A 49 1.15 -8.32 22.12
N TYR A 50 1.70 -9.23 21.32
CA TYR A 50 2.25 -8.88 20.01
C TYR A 50 1.18 -8.34 19.06
N ARG A 51 -0.02 -8.96 19.02
CA ARG A 51 -1.15 -8.48 18.22
C ARG A 51 -1.59 -7.08 18.61
N GLN A 52 -1.67 -6.78 19.92
CA GLN A 52 -1.99 -5.44 20.41
C GLN A 52 -0.93 -4.41 20.00
N TYR A 53 0.35 -4.78 20.04
CA TYR A 53 1.43 -3.92 19.52
C TYR A 53 1.23 -3.60 18.03
N CYS A 54 0.95 -4.60 17.20
CA CYS A 54 0.71 -4.41 15.77
C CYS A 54 -0.45 -3.43 15.52
N MET A 55 -1.57 -3.59 16.23
CA MET A 55 -2.71 -2.67 16.15
C MET A 55 -2.33 -1.23 16.54
N ARG A 56 -1.58 -1.06 17.63
CA ARG A 56 -1.14 0.27 18.11
C ARG A 56 -0.17 0.92 17.13
N ARG A 57 0.76 0.15 16.54
CA ARG A 57 1.70 0.63 15.53
C ARG A 57 0.97 1.08 14.27
N LEU A 58 0.04 0.26 13.77
CA LEU A 58 -0.78 0.58 12.61
C LEU A 58 -1.63 1.85 12.84
N ARG A 59 -2.23 2.00 14.03
CA ARG A 59 -2.96 3.22 14.40
C ARG A 59 -2.07 4.47 14.38
N ARG A 60 -0.82 4.38 14.87
CA ARG A 60 0.13 5.52 14.83
C ARG A 60 0.49 5.90 13.40
N LEU A 61 0.80 4.92 12.56
CA LEU A 61 1.10 5.12 11.13
C LEU A 61 -0.07 5.77 10.41
N TYR A 62 -1.29 5.29 10.65
CA TYR A 62 -2.48 5.87 10.03
C TYR A 62 -2.75 7.29 10.50
N LYS A 63 -2.47 7.61 11.78
CA LYS A 63 -2.59 8.97 12.31
C LYS A 63 -1.56 9.92 11.69
N SER A 64 -0.30 9.52 11.61
CA SER A 64 0.76 10.36 11.02
C SER A 64 0.53 10.62 9.54
N LEU A 65 0.02 9.62 8.83
CA LEU A 65 -0.22 9.70 7.39
C LEU A 65 -1.62 10.25 7.04
N LYS A 66 -2.43 10.62 8.05
CA LYS A 66 -3.84 11.07 7.89
C LYS A 66 -4.72 10.06 7.12
N PHE A 67 -4.37 8.78 7.18
CA PHE A 67 -5.18 7.64 6.76
C PHE A 67 -6.23 7.31 7.84
N LEU A 68 -6.97 8.31 8.30
CA LEU A 68 -8.10 8.06 9.18
C LEU A 68 -9.25 7.46 8.35
N HIS A 69 -9.63 6.22 8.68
CA HIS A 69 -10.91 5.66 8.25
C HIS A 69 -12.03 6.45 8.94
N GLY A 70 -12.92 7.04 8.13
CA GLY A 70 -14.19 7.69 8.47
C GLY A 70 -14.33 8.25 9.89
N ARG A 71 -14.20 9.58 10.03
CA ARG A 71 -14.62 10.28 11.25
C ARG A 71 -16.10 10.66 11.10
N GLY A 72 -16.97 9.96 11.81
CA GLY A 72 -18.34 10.37 12.08
C GLY A 72 -19.43 9.67 11.27
N THR A 73 -20.32 9.00 12.01
CA THR A 73 -21.73 8.71 11.69
C THR A 73 -22.06 8.12 10.32
N HIS A 74 -22.29 6.81 10.30
CA HIS A 74 -23.26 6.14 9.42
C HIS A 74 -23.27 6.62 7.95
N LYS A 75 -22.11 6.56 7.29
CA LYS A 75 -22.06 6.27 5.86
C LYS A 75 -21.00 5.20 5.68
N THR A 76 -21.47 4.04 5.23
CA THR A 76 -20.77 3.02 4.47
C THR A 76 -19.25 3.09 4.62
N TYR A 77 -18.65 2.11 5.33
CA TYR A 77 -17.19 1.91 5.42
C TYR A 77 -16.51 2.55 4.19
N PRO A 78 -15.85 3.72 4.32
CA PRO A 78 -15.28 4.35 3.16
C PRO A 78 -14.31 3.32 2.61
N LYS A 79 -14.57 2.86 1.38
CA LYS A 79 -13.74 1.86 0.69
C LYS A 79 -12.29 2.21 1.02
N GLY A 80 -11.61 1.28 1.69
CA GLY A 80 -10.35 1.57 2.38
C GLY A 80 -9.45 2.35 1.46
N LYS A 81 -8.90 3.49 1.92
CA LYS A 81 -8.01 4.33 1.12
C LYS A 81 -6.95 3.42 0.49
N GLU A 82 -6.98 3.30 -0.83
CA GLU A 82 -6.05 2.44 -1.56
C GLU A 82 -4.65 3.02 -1.45
N VAL A 83 -3.65 2.15 -1.29
CA VAL A 83 -2.25 2.55 -1.19
C VAL A 83 -1.71 2.66 -2.61
N THR A 84 -1.54 3.88 -3.12
CA THR A 84 -0.93 4.13 -4.43
C THR A 84 0.58 4.33 -4.31
N ALA A 85 1.34 4.05 -5.37
CA ALA A 85 2.81 4.15 -5.36
C ALA A 85 3.31 5.56 -4.97
N ALA A 86 2.58 6.61 -5.35
CA ALA A 86 2.88 7.99 -4.99
C ALA A 86 2.83 8.28 -3.47
N MET A 87 2.20 7.42 -2.66
CA MET A 87 2.07 7.59 -1.21
C MET A 87 3.29 7.06 -0.44
N VAL A 88 4.16 6.27 -1.08
CA VAL A 88 5.31 5.63 -0.44
C VAL A 88 6.52 6.56 -0.54
N THR A 89 6.60 7.53 0.38
CA THR A 89 7.67 8.54 0.38
C THR A 89 8.79 8.27 1.39
N GLU A 90 8.51 7.53 2.47
CA GLU A 90 9.46 7.34 3.59
C GLU A 90 9.40 5.92 4.18
N VAL A 91 10.54 5.45 4.69
CA VAL A 91 10.66 4.22 5.49
C VAL A 91 10.35 4.53 6.96
N ARG A 92 9.31 3.91 7.54
CA ARG A 92 8.84 4.15 8.93
C ARG A 92 8.57 2.86 9.72
#